data_AF-A0A1W9PS01-F1
#
_entry.id   AF-A0A1W9PS01-F1
#
_cell.length_a   1.000
_cell.length_b   1.000
_cell.length_c   1.000
_cell.angle_alpha   90.00
_cell.angle_beta   90.00
_cell.angle_gamma   90.00
#
_symmetry.space_group_name_H-M   'P 1'
#
loop_
_entity.id
_entity.type
_entity.pdbx_description
1 polymer ?
#
loop_
_entity_poly.entity_id
_entity_poly.type
_entity_poly.pdbx_seq_one_letter_code
_entity_poly.pdbx_strand_id
1 'polypeptide(L)'
;MKQSKSQSLKKGVRVGLLIAALGFLIFILGVEPDLFRLNRSPVIGFAQITVLSFGLAIMCLGGYISLNASRPAAHERSLVEDVGLRLVATGYLVSFISALADVFGLGTQSWPALPFLGPSQAIGVMAGEILIAIGFIMFIPKRNDS
;
A
#
# COMPACT_ATOMS: atom_id res chain seq x y z
N MET A 1 11.98 -18.88 -29.12
CA MET A 1 12.07 -17.64 -28.31
C MET A 1 10.77 -17.18 -27.63
N LYS A 2 9.56 -17.40 -28.20
CA LYS A 2 8.26 -17.06 -27.56
C LYS A 2 7.99 -17.72 -26.19
N GLN A 3 8.41 -18.98 -26.01
CA GLN A 3 8.18 -19.77 -24.78
C GLN A 3 8.89 -19.20 -23.53
N SER A 4 10.12 -18.67 -23.68
CA SER A 4 10.91 -18.10 -22.57
C SER A 4 10.31 -16.79 -22.01
N LYS A 5 9.77 -15.93 -22.90
CA LYS A 5 9.18 -14.64 -22.52
C LYS A 5 7.88 -14.82 -21.71
N SER A 6 7.05 -15.81 -22.06
CA SER A 6 5.81 -16.13 -21.32
C SER A 6 6.09 -16.67 -19.90
N GLN A 7 7.14 -17.49 -19.74
CA GLN A 7 7.59 -17.98 -18.44
C GLN A 7 8.09 -16.83 -17.52
N SER A 8 8.83 -15.87 -18.08
CA SER A 8 9.32 -14.69 -17.33
C SER A 8 8.19 -13.77 -16.85
N LEU A 9 7.19 -13.49 -17.69
CA LEU A 9 6.01 -12.69 -17.34
C LEU A 9 5.24 -13.30 -16.16
N LYS A 10 4.98 -14.63 -16.22
CA LYS A 10 4.30 -15.34 -15.14
C LYS A 10 5.08 -15.32 -13.82
N LYS A 11 6.42 -15.32 -13.87
CA LYS A 11 7.28 -15.21 -12.68
C LYS A 11 7.19 -13.81 -12.07
N GLY A 12 7.29 -12.75 -12.88
CA GLY A 12 7.21 -11.37 -12.39
C GLY A 12 5.88 -11.05 -11.72
N VAL A 13 4.76 -11.50 -12.30
CA VAL A 13 3.42 -11.36 -11.72
C VAL A 13 3.32 -12.09 -10.38
N ARG A 14 3.81 -13.35 -10.30
CA ARG A 14 3.80 -14.12 -9.04
C ARG A 14 4.62 -13.46 -7.94
N VAL A 15 5.82 -12.96 -8.27
CA VAL A 15 6.67 -12.26 -7.30
C VAL A 15 5.98 -11.00 -6.79
N GLY A 16 5.41 -10.18 -7.69
CA GLY A 16 4.67 -8.99 -7.29
C GLY A 16 3.47 -9.32 -6.39
N LEU A 17 2.71 -10.37 -6.72
CA LEU A 17 1.58 -10.81 -5.91
C LEU A 17 2.01 -11.35 -4.54
N LEU A 18 3.12 -12.08 -4.45
CA LEU A 18 3.67 -12.54 -3.18
C LEU A 18 4.13 -11.37 -2.29
N ILE A 19 4.77 -10.37 -2.88
CA ILE A 19 5.16 -9.13 -2.16
C ILE A 19 3.89 -8.40 -1.69
N ALA A 20 2.88 -8.28 -2.54
CA ALA A 20 1.62 -7.63 -2.18
C ALA A 20 0.91 -8.36 -1.03
N ALA A 21 0.86 -9.70 -1.09
CA ALA A 21 0.29 -10.53 -0.04
C ALA A 21 1.07 -10.43 1.27
N LEU A 22 2.40 -10.42 1.22
CA LEU A 22 3.23 -10.19 2.40
C LEU A 22 2.98 -8.81 3.00
N GLY A 23 2.93 -7.76 2.17
CA GLY A 23 2.61 -6.41 2.59
C GLY A 23 1.22 -6.32 3.24
N PHE A 24 0.23 -7.01 2.67
CA PHE A 24 -1.12 -7.10 3.24
C PHE A 24 -1.15 -7.78 4.61
N LEU A 25 -0.37 -8.86 4.81
CA LEU A 25 -0.26 -9.51 6.12
C LEU A 25 0.39 -8.58 7.16
N ILE A 26 1.45 -7.86 6.78
CA ILE A 26 2.09 -6.86 7.64
C ILE A 26 1.12 -5.72 7.96
N PHE A 27 0.34 -5.28 6.97
CA PHE A 27 -0.68 -4.25 7.14
C PHE A 27 -1.74 -4.68 8.15
N ILE A 28 -2.31 -5.89 8.04
CA ILE A 28 -3.29 -6.41 9.01
C ILE A 28 -2.70 -6.49 10.42
N LEU A 29 -1.45 -6.95 10.55
CA LEU A 29 -0.74 -6.97 11.83
C LEU A 29 -0.65 -5.58 12.47
N GLY A 30 -0.51 -4.54 11.65
CA GLY A 30 -0.54 -3.14 12.08
C GLY A 30 -1.94 -2.57 12.28
N VAL A 31 -3.01 -3.12 11.70
CA VAL A 31 -4.38 -2.64 11.96
C VAL A 31 -4.86 -3.13 13.32
N GLU A 32 -4.65 -4.42 13.60
CA GLU A 32 -5.18 -5.06 14.80
C GLU A 32 -4.11 -5.97 15.45
N PRO A 33 -3.14 -5.40 16.19
CA PRO A 33 -2.10 -6.18 16.86
C PRO A 33 -2.66 -7.14 17.92
N ASP A 34 -3.85 -6.82 18.45
CA ASP A 34 -4.60 -7.65 19.41
C ASP A 34 -5.01 -9.01 18.82
N LEU A 35 -5.17 -9.11 17.49
CA LEU A 35 -5.44 -10.38 16.79
C LEU A 35 -4.32 -11.41 17.02
N PHE A 36 -3.10 -10.94 17.30
CA PHE A 36 -1.91 -11.76 17.53
C PHE A 36 -1.56 -11.90 19.02
N ARG A 37 -2.44 -11.46 19.94
CA ARG A 37 -2.22 -11.50 21.40
C ARG A 37 -0.91 -10.81 21.85
N LEU A 38 -0.49 -9.76 21.14
CA LEU A 38 0.60 -8.89 21.58
C LEU A 38 0.10 -8.07 22.77
N ASN A 39 0.41 -8.51 24.00
CA ASN A 39 -0.01 -7.90 25.27
C ASN A 39 0.10 -6.38 25.29
N ARG A 40 -0.96 -5.68 25.73
CA ARG A 40 -1.08 -4.21 25.89
C ARG A 40 0.10 -3.58 26.64
N SER A 41 1.20 -3.37 25.94
CA SER A 41 2.28 -2.50 26.35
C SER A 41 2.10 -1.17 25.63
N PRO A 42 2.28 -0.02 26.30
CA PRO A 42 2.10 1.30 25.71
C PRO A 42 3.00 1.57 24.47
N VAL A 43 4.04 0.76 24.25
CA VAL A 43 4.92 0.77 23.07
C VAL A 43 4.20 0.30 21.78
N ILE A 44 3.06 -0.37 21.91
CA ILE A 44 2.34 -0.97 20.79
C ILE A 44 1.72 0.07 19.86
N GLY A 45 1.23 1.22 20.32
CA GLY A 45 0.59 2.21 19.43
C GLY A 45 1.54 2.77 18.36
N PHE A 46 2.77 3.10 18.76
CA PHE A 46 3.82 3.54 17.83
C PHE A 46 4.26 2.42 16.87
N ALA A 47 4.44 1.21 17.40
CA ALA A 47 4.79 0.05 16.58
C ALA A 47 3.66 -0.29 15.58
N GLN A 48 2.41 -0.20 16.02
CA GLN A 48 1.20 -0.45 15.25
C GLN A 48 1.12 0.49 14.04
N ILE A 49 1.20 1.81 14.27
CA ILE A 49 1.17 2.84 13.20
C ILE A 49 2.31 2.61 12.19
N THR A 50 3.51 2.29 12.69
CA THR A 50 4.69 2.05 11.84
C THR A 50 4.51 0.79 10.99
N VAL A 51 4.08 -0.32 11.60
CA VAL A 51 3.87 -1.61 10.93
C VAL A 51 2.76 -1.51 9.89
N LEU A 52 1.64 -0.85 10.22
CA LEU A 52 0.55 -0.57 9.30
C LEU A 52 1.05 0.18 8.07
N SER A 53 1.76 1.28 8.30
CA SER A 53 2.29 2.16 7.25
C SER A 53 3.29 1.43 6.34
N PHE A 54 4.19 0.65 6.92
CA PHE A 54 5.18 -0.11 6.18
C PHE A 54 4.55 -1.27 5.39
N GLY A 55 3.57 -1.94 5.98
CA GLY A 55 2.77 -2.97 5.30
C GLY A 55 2.05 -2.41 4.07
N LEU A 56 1.43 -1.23 4.19
CA LEU A 56 0.80 -0.53 3.08
C LEU A 56 1.82 -0.17 1.97
N ALA A 57 3.02 0.28 2.33
CA ALA A 57 4.09 0.58 1.37
C ALA A 57 4.53 -0.66 0.57
N ILE A 58 4.75 -1.79 1.27
CA ILE A 58 5.12 -3.07 0.65
C ILE A 58 3.97 -3.57 -0.23
N MET A 59 2.73 -3.43 0.23
CA MET A 59 1.55 -3.81 -0.55
C MET A 59 1.46 -3.02 -1.85
N CYS A 60 1.67 -1.69 -1.79
CA CYS A 60 1.73 -0.84 -2.98
C CYS A 60 2.87 -1.24 -3.93
N LEU A 61 4.06 -1.54 -3.40
CA LEU A 61 5.19 -1.99 -4.20
C LEU A 61 4.90 -3.33 -4.91
N GLY A 62 4.31 -4.29 -4.21
CA GLY A 62 3.91 -5.57 -4.77
C GLY A 62 2.85 -5.41 -5.87
N GLY A 63 1.84 -4.56 -5.63
CA GLY A 63 0.83 -4.21 -6.62
C GLY A 63 1.43 -3.60 -7.89
N TYR A 64 2.37 -2.66 -7.74
CA TYR A 64 3.12 -2.08 -8.87
C TYR A 64 3.89 -3.15 -9.66
N ILE A 65 4.68 -3.99 -8.98
CA ILE A 65 5.49 -5.03 -9.64
C ILE A 65 4.58 -6.02 -10.38
N SER A 66 3.48 -6.45 -9.76
CA SER A 66 2.54 -7.41 -10.35
C SER A 66 1.91 -6.86 -11.62
N LEU A 67 1.34 -5.67 -11.56
CA LEU A 67 0.67 -5.04 -12.71
C LEU A 67 1.68 -4.66 -13.80
N ASN A 68 2.84 -4.13 -13.44
CA ASN A 68 3.88 -3.79 -14.39
C ASN A 68 4.46 -5.04 -15.09
N ALA A 69 4.61 -6.16 -14.39
CA ALA A 69 5.07 -7.42 -14.97
C ALA A 69 3.99 -8.12 -15.82
N SER A 70 2.71 -7.88 -15.54
CA SER A 70 1.61 -8.42 -16.35
C SER A 70 1.49 -7.75 -17.72
N ARG A 71 2.15 -6.61 -17.90
CA ARG A 71 2.04 -5.78 -19.09
C ARG A 71 2.70 -6.44 -20.32
N PRO A 72 2.03 -6.44 -21.49
CA PRO A 72 2.66 -6.84 -22.74
C PRO A 72 3.83 -5.93 -23.11
N ALA A 73 4.94 -6.50 -23.61
CA ALA A 73 6.14 -5.75 -23.97
C ALA A 73 5.95 -4.75 -25.13
N ALA A 74 4.85 -4.84 -25.88
CA ALA A 74 4.50 -3.92 -26.97
C ALA A 74 3.55 -2.80 -26.52
N HIS A 75 3.10 -2.80 -25.26
CA HIS A 75 2.15 -1.84 -24.74
C HIS A 75 2.90 -0.69 -24.04
N GLU A 76 2.87 0.48 -24.67
CA GLU A 76 3.37 1.70 -24.03
C GLU A 76 2.44 2.14 -22.90
N ARG A 77 3.00 2.86 -21.94
CA ARG A 77 2.31 3.31 -20.74
C ARG A 77 1.36 4.44 -21.12
N SER A 78 0.06 4.23 -20.90
CA SER A 78 -0.93 5.27 -21.22
C SER A 78 -0.88 6.41 -20.20
N LEU A 79 -1.32 7.60 -20.58
CA LEU A 79 -1.41 8.75 -19.67
C LEU A 79 -2.24 8.42 -18.42
N VAL A 80 -3.31 7.63 -18.58
CA VAL A 80 -4.17 7.20 -17.46
C VAL A 80 -3.41 6.27 -16.51
N GLU A 81 -2.58 5.37 -17.04
CA GLU A 81 -1.75 4.48 -16.22
C GLU A 81 -0.68 5.27 -15.44
N ASP A 82 -0.05 6.27 -16.06
CA ASP A 82 0.92 7.15 -15.38
C ASP A 82 0.27 8.01 -14.29
N VAL A 83 -0.92 8.55 -14.56
CA VAL A 83 -1.72 9.26 -13.55
C VAL A 83 -2.13 8.31 -12.42
N GLY A 84 -2.52 7.07 -12.75
CA GLY A 84 -2.85 6.04 -11.76
C GLY A 84 -1.70 5.77 -10.79
N LEU A 85 -0.47 5.62 -11.29
CA LEU A 85 0.71 5.46 -10.42
C LEU A 85 0.97 6.66 -9.51
N ARG A 86 0.80 7.88 -10.04
CA ARG A 86 0.93 9.09 -9.21
C ARG A 86 -0.15 9.13 -8.13
N LEU A 87 -1.37 8.69 -8.47
CA LEU A 87 -2.48 8.62 -7.52
C LEU A 87 -2.24 7.57 -6.42
N VAL A 88 -1.61 6.44 -6.74
CA VAL A 88 -1.16 5.47 -5.73
C VAL A 88 -0.13 6.09 -4.78
N ALA A 89 0.86 6.80 -5.33
CA ALA A 89 1.89 7.45 -4.52
C ALA A 89 1.32 8.55 -3.61
N THR A 90 0.39 9.37 -4.12
CA THR A 90 -0.27 10.41 -3.31
C THR A 90 -1.21 9.80 -2.28
N GLY A 91 -1.96 8.76 -2.62
CA GLY A 91 -2.79 8.03 -1.67
C GLY A 91 -1.98 7.44 -0.52
N TYR A 92 -0.84 6.81 -0.83
CA TYR A 92 0.09 6.33 0.19
C TYR A 92 0.60 7.45 1.08
N LEU A 93 0.99 8.59 0.51
CA LEU A 93 1.44 9.74 1.29
C LEU A 93 0.34 10.26 2.22
N VAL A 94 -0.90 10.36 1.75
CA VAL A 94 -2.06 10.80 2.56
C VAL A 94 -2.28 9.83 3.72
N SER A 95 -2.26 8.51 3.47
CA SER A 95 -2.41 7.52 4.54
C SER A 95 -1.25 7.59 5.54
N PHE A 96 -0.02 7.69 5.05
CA PHE A 96 1.19 7.74 5.87
C PHE A 96 1.22 8.93 6.82
N ILE A 97 0.93 10.14 6.31
CA ILE A 97 0.91 11.36 7.12
C ILE A 97 -0.25 11.33 8.12
N SER A 98 -1.41 10.82 7.71
CA SER A 98 -2.57 10.69 8.60
C SER A 98 -2.28 9.73 9.76
N ALA A 99 -1.67 8.58 9.48
CA ALA A 99 -1.30 7.59 10.48
C ALA A 99 -0.27 8.15 11.48
N LEU A 100 0.68 8.97 11.02
CA LEU A 100 1.76 9.55 11.83
C LEU A 100 1.42 10.92 12.43
N ALA A 101 0.17 11.40 12.35
CA ALA A 101 -0.15 12.76 12.75
C ALA A 101 0.19 13.06 14.23
N ASP A 102 0.04 12.11 15.14
CA ASP A 102 0.48 12.25 16.55
C ASP A 102 2.01 12.38 16.67
N VAL A 103 2.77 11.64 15.85
CA VAL A 103 4.24 11.71 15.83
C VAL A 103 4.73 13.08 15.37
N PHE A 104 4.01 13.71 14.44
CA PHE A 104 4.30 15.07 14.01
C PHE A 104 3.74 16.16 14.94
N GLY A 105 3.02 15.79 16.01
CA GLY A 105 2.37 16.74 16.93
C GLY A 105 1.14 17.45 16.34
N LEU A 106 0.60 16.95 15.22
CA LEU A 106 -0.61 17.46 14.56
C LEU A 106 -1.88 16.71 15.00
N GLY A 107 -1.71 15.54 15.61
CA GLY A 107 -2.80 14.70 16.05
C GLY A 107 -3.34 15.05 17.43
N THR A 108 -4.26 14.22 17.92
CA THR A 108 -4.97 14.47 19.19
C THR A 108 -4.13 14.16 20.41
N GLN A 109 -3.09 13.34 20.27
CA GLN A 109 -2.14 13.05 21.34
C GLN A 109 -0.78 13.61 20.97
N SER A 110 -0.41 14.71 21.63
CA SER A 110 0.92 15.30 21.52
C SER A 110 1.84 14.74 22.61
N TRP A 111 3.14 14.68 22.33
CA TRP A 111 4.14 14.28 23.32
C TRP A 111 3.95 15.02 24.66
N PRO A 112 3.97 14.35 25.83
CA PRO A 112 4.51 13.01 26.13
C PRO A 112 3.49 11.87 26.04
N ALA A 113 2.27 12.11 25.57
CA ALA A 113 1.29 11.05 25.35
C ALA A 113 1.76 10.11 24.23
N LEU A 114 1.36 8.85 24.30
CA LEU A 114 1.78 7.83 23.35
C LEU A 114 0.97 7.93 22.06
N PRO A 115 1.60 7.84 20.88
CA PRO A 115 0.88 7.88 19.61
C PRO A 115 -0.25 6.84 19.55
N PHE A 116 -1.45 7.28 19.18
CA PHE A 116 -2.64 6.46 19.13
C PHE A 116 -3.44 6.80 17.87
N LEU A 117 -3.77 5.79 17.07
CA LEU A 117 -4.55 5.98 15.85
C LEU A 117 -6.01 6.38 16.18
N GLY A 118 -6.27 7.68 16.25
CA GLY A 118 -7.59 8.24 16.55
C GLY A 118 -8.55 8.21 15.36
N PRO A 119 -9.86 8.47 15.57
CA PRO A 119 -10.87 8.42 14.51
C PRO A 119 -10.57 9.33 13.31
N SER A 120 -10.06 10.53 13.53
CA SER A 120 -9.70 11.48 12.46
C SER A 120 -8.51 10.99 11.64
N GLN A 121 -7.50 10.42 12.29
CA GLN A 121 -6.34 9.82 11.62
C GLN A 121 -6.77 8.59 10.82
N ALA A 122 -7.63 7.74 11.39
CA ALA A 122 -8.18 6.58 10.69
C ALA A 122 -8.98 6.98 9.43
N ILE A 123 -9.75 8.07 9.48
CA ILE A 123 -10.43 8.62 8.30
C ILE A 123 -9.41 9.06 7.23
N GLY A 124 -8.33 9.73 7.63
CA GLY A 124 -7.26 10.12 6.72
C GLY A 124 -6.55 8.91 6.09
N VAL A 125 -6.31 7.86 6.87
CA VAL A 125 -5.77 6.57 6.38
C VAL A 125 -6.69 5.95 5.35
N MET A 126 -7.98 5.82 5.65
CA MET A 126 -8.99 5.28 4.73
C MET A 126 -9.11 6.12 3.45
N ALA A 127 -9.04 7.45 3.55
CA ALA A 127 -9.07 8.31 2.37
C ALA A 127 -7.88 8.03 1.43
N GLY A 128 -6.67 7.87 1.99
CA GLY A 128 -5.49 7.52 1.19
C GLY A 128 -5.57 6.11 0.60
N GLU A 129 -6.16 5.13 1.31
CA GLU A 129 -6.40 3.78 0.80
C GLU A 129 -7.38 3.76 -0.38
N ILE A 130 -8.43 4.58 -0.32
CA ILE A 130 -9.36 4.76 -1.44
C ILE A 130 -8.63 5.35 -2.66
N LEU A 131 -7.76 6.35 -2.46
CA LEU A 131 -6.94 6.91 -3.55
C LEU A 131 -5.99 5.86 -4.13
N ILE A 132 -5.36 5.03 -3.29
CA ILE A 132 -4.52 3.91 -3.73
C ILE A 132 -5.34 2.93 -4.59
N ALA A 133 -6.54 2.55 -4.14
CA ALA A 133 -7.40 1.62 -4.86
C ALA A 133 -7.79 2.17 -6.24
N ILE A 134 -8.22 3.43 -6.31
CA ILE A 134 -8.54 4.11 -7.58
C ILE A 134 -7.30 4.17 -8.47
N GLY A 135 -6.13 4.54 -7.92
CA GLY A 135 -4.88 4.60 -8.65
C GLY A 135 -4.47 3.26 -9.26
N PHE A 136 -4.64 2.16 -8.51
CA PHE A 136 -4.38 0.83 -9.04
C PHE A 136 -5.38 0.41 -10.12
N ILE A 137 -6.66 0.73 -9.97
CA ILE A 137 -7.67 0.48 -11.02
C ILE A 137 -7.28 1.20 -12.32
N MET A 138 -6.81 2.44 -12.22
CA MET A 138 -6.32 3.21 -13.38
C MET A 138 -5.03 2.65 -13.98
N PHE A 139 -4.18 2.03 -13.17
CA PHE A 139 -2.91 1.44 -13.60
C PHE A 139 -3.06 0.09 -14.31
N ILE A 140 -4.24 -0.55 -14.25
CA ILE A 140 -4.50 -1.81 -14.94
C ILE A 140 -4.27 -1.61 -16.46
N PRO A 141 -3.36 -2.37 -17.08
CA PRO A 141 -3.11 -2.27 -18.51
C PRO A 141 -4.38 -2.57 -19.29
N LYS A 142 -4.86 -1.62 -20.10
CA LYS A 142 -5.98 -1.87 -20.99
C LYS A 142 -5.53 -2.79 -22.12
N ARG A 143 -6.23 -3.92 -22.28
CA ARG A 143 -6.05 -4.80 -23.43
C ARG A 143 -6.73 -4.15 -24.64
N ASN A 144 -5.96 -3.64 -25.58
CA ASN A 144 -6.49 -3.22 -26.87
C ASN A 144 -6.81 -4.49 -27.69
N ASP A 145 -8.09 -4.84 -27.74
CA ASP A 145 -8.65 -5.75 -28.74
C ASP A 145 -9.12 -4.92 -29.94
N SER A 146 -8.20 -4.56 -30.83
CA SER A 146 -8.50 -3.87 -32.10
C SER A 146 -7.45 -4.22 -33.15
#